data_AF-A0A535VSS0-F1
#
_entry.id   AF-A0A535VSS0-F1
#
_cell.length_a   1.000
_cell.length_b   1.000
_cell.length_c   1.000
_cell.angle_alpha   90.00
_cell.angle_beta   90.00
_cell.angle_gamma   90.00
#
_symmetry.space_group_name_H-M   'P 1'
#
loop_
_entity.id
_entity.type
_entity.pdbx_description
1 polymer ?
#
loop_
_entity_poly.entity_id
_entity_poly.type
_entity_poly.pdbx_seq_one_letter_code
_entity_poly.pdbx_strand_id
1 'polypeptide(L)'
;MRQRHLPALDRSRSRSQAWRGRIPGRVGSDRIWAAACEAHPRAGGDGQAGPVGPGAARAGAGPPSGPRLGRSSGRTGTHRSPPPHLRSGKGPELKIHRGLPNSPIGPVAVTVGSFDGVHLGHADVIRRTVAAARQADAQPALITFEPHPRCVLDPANCPQSITTLQEKLALLEAAGIEHAIVLTFDRALSSLSPSEFVDRLKAVMDLRRWVVGFDFAFGRQRAGNSEWLRSNGFEVDVVPPFTFEGKSLHSSDIRRLVNIGDLEEANRLLGREYSMAGPVEAGDKVGRRLGFPTANIAVEPNKLIPALGAYAGRARAAEGDFIAALSVGYRPTFGGTQLRVEGFLLDFEGDLYQRRLELRFLKYLHPDIRFDTPADLVQQLKRDVADTRRLVQPLAR
;
A
#
# COMPACT_ATOMS: atom_id res chain seq x y z
N MET A 1 57.41 -53.11 -10.59
CA MET A 1 57.00 -53.58 -9.24
C MET A 1 55.54 -53.23 -9.01
N ARG A 2 54.70 -54.29 -8.94
CA ARG A 2 53.44 -54.48 -8.17
C ARG A 2 52.31 -53.43 -8.19
N GLN A 3 51.22 -53.81 -8.89
CA GLN A 3 49.83 -54.08 -8.39
C GLN A 3 49.42 -53.52 -7.01
N ARG A 4 48.19 -53.05 -6.76
CA ARG A 4 46.89 -53.79 -6.65
C ARG A 4 45.72 -52.78 -6.66
N HIS A 5 44.63 -52.93 -7.42
CA HIS A 5 43.43 -53.79 -7.27
C HIS A 5 42.50 -53.54 -6.06
N LEU A 6 41.24 -53.18 -6.39
CA LEU A 6 39.97 -53.17 -5.63
C LEU A 6 39.56 -54.58 -5.12
N PRO A 7 38.59 -54.74 -4.19
CA PRO A 7 37.14 -54.93 -4.54
C PRO A 7 36.11 -54.33 -3.51
N ALA A 8 34.93 -53.84 -3.92
CA ALA A 8 33.59 -54.50 -4.03
C ALA A 8 33.06 -55.08 -2.69
N LEU A 9 31.87 -54.76 -2.14
CA LEU A 9 30.44 -54.96 -2.52
C LEU A 9 29.59 -54.18 -1.46
N ASP A 10 28.33 -53.77 -1.62
CA ASP A 10 27.15 -54.61 -1.81
C ASP A 10 25.89 -53.75 -2.09
N ARG A 11 24.94 -54.33 -2.84
CA ARG A 11 23.60 -53.81 -3.16
C ARG A 11 22.59 -54.31 -2.10
N SER A 12 21.37 -53.75 -2.19
CA SER A 12 20.14 -54.19 -1.49
C SER A 12 19.97 -53.51 -0.12
N ARG A 13 18.80 -53.05 0.34
CA ARG A 13 17.39 -53.37 0.06
C ARG A 13 16.54 -52.20 0.59
N SER A 14 15.41 -52.00 -0.08
CA SER A 14 14.11 -51.48 0.42
C SER A 14 14.00 -51.02 1.89
N ARG A 15 13.39 -49.86 2.11
CA ARG A 15 12.06 -49.76 2.77
C ARG A 15 11.58 -48.31 2.82
N SER A 16 10.45 -48.11 2.17
CA SER A 16 9.38 -47.18 2.51
C SER A 16 9.31 -46.83 4.00
N GLN A 17 9.46 -45.56 4.33
CA GLN A 17 8.81 -44.98 5.51
C GLN A 17 8.14 -43.67 5.11
N ALA A 18 6.81 -43.73 5.08
CA ALA A 18 5.92 -42.60 5.01
C ALA A 18 6.17 -41.68 6.21
N TRP A 19 6.62 -40.45 5.95
CA TRP A 19 6.59 -39.39 6.95
C TRP A 19 5.17 -38.82 7.02
N ARG A 20 4.36 -39.40 7.92
CA ARG A 20 3.21 -38.73 8.51
C ARG A 20 3.73 -37.70 9.52
N GLY A 21 3.99 -36.49 9.05
CA GLY A 21 4.24 -35.31 9.89
C GLY A 21 2.95 -34.49 10.02
N ARG A 22 2.50 -34.33 11.26
CA ARG A 22 1.22 -33.75 11.67
C ARG A 22 1.01 -32.32 11.17
N ILE A 23 -0.21 -32.04 10.75
CA ILE A 23 -0.82 -30.71 10.74
C ILE A 23 -1.11 -30.34 12.20
N PRO A 24 -0.55 -29.27 12.78
CA PRO A 24 -1.10 -28.68 13.99
C PRO A 24 -2.31 -27.83 13.57
N GLY A 25 -3.46 -28.23 14.09
CA GLY A 25 -4.74 -27.60 13.82
C GLY A 25 -4.82 -26.15 14.25
N ARG A 26 -5.81 -25.49 13.64
CA ARG A 26 -6.42 -24.25 14.11
C ARG A 26 -6.61 -24.28 15.62
N VAL A 27 -6.01 -23.31 16.30
CA VAL A 27 -6.48 -22.83 17.59
C VAL A 27 -6.87 -21.37 17.39
N GLY A 28 -8.13 -21.08 17.64
CA GLY A 28 -8.69 -19.73 17.56
C GLY A 28 -7.96 -18.78 18.49
N SER A 29 -7.75 -17.56 18.02
CA SER A 29 -7.35 -16.42 18.84
C SER A 29 -8.19 -15.21 18.42
N ASP A 30 -9.49 -15.29 18.72
CA ASP A 30 -10.21 -14.10 19.14
C ASP A 30 -9.64 -13.71 20.51
N ARG A 31 -9.32 -12.42 20.68
CA ARG A 31 -8.72 -11.75 21.84
C ARG A 31 -7.20 -11.82 21.93
N ILE A 32 -6.52 -10.88 21.26
CA ILE A 32 -5.41 -10.03 21.77
C ILE A 32 -5.26 -8.91 20.73
N TRP A 33 -6.03 -7.81 20.84
CA TRP A 33 -5.77 -6.52 20.16
C TRP A 33 -6.64 -5.44 20.82
N ALA A 34 -6.27 -5.03 22.04
CA ALA A 34 -6.82 -3.88 22.75
C ALA A 34 -5.90 -3.42 23.91
N ALA A 35 -4.59 -3.59 23.80
CA ALA A 35 -3.65 -3.21 24.87
C ALA A 35 -2.36 -2.63 24.28
N ALA A 36 -2.48 -1.51 23.56
CA ALA A 36 -1.38 -0.59 23.26
C ALA A 36 -1.90 0.82 22.93
N CYS A 37 -3.10 1.15 23.42
CA CYS A 37 -3.65 2.49 23.48
C CYS A 37 -4.03 2.68 24.94
N GLU A 38 -3.75 3.87 25.49
CA GLU A 38 -3.86 4.25 26.91
C GLU A 38 -2.61 3.99 27.77
N ALA A 39 -1.76 5.01 27.83
CA ALA A 39 -1.04 5.35 29.05
C ALA A 39 -0.78 6.87 29.06
N HIS A 40 -1.79 7.64 29.49
CA HIS A 40 -1.57 8.97 30.05
C HIS A 40 -1.57 8.85 31.58
N PRO A 41 -0.64 9.50 32.30
CA PRO A 41 -0.70 9.51 33.75
C PRO A 41 -1.71 10.56 34.22
N ARG A 42 -2.65 10.17 35.08
CA ARG A 42 -3.35 11.10 35.96
C ARG A 42 -3.10 10.73 37.41
N ALA A 43 -2.72 11.76 38.16
CA ALA A 43 -2.52 11.77 39.59
C ALA A 43 -3.82 11.44 40.35
N GLY A 44 -3.64 10.81 41.51
CA GLY A 44 -4.71 10.30 42.37
C GLY A 44 -5.47 11.39 43.15
N GLY A 45 -6.55 10.93 43.78
CA GLY A 45 -7.38 11.67 44.71
C GLY A 45 -8.62 10.86 45.07
N ASP A 46 -8.57 10.20 46.22
CA ASP A 46 -9.60 9.35 46.82
C ASP A 46 -10.93 10.07 47.12
N GLY A 47 -12.04 9.31 47.12
CA GLY A 47 -13.32 9.80 47.63
C GLY A 47 -14.48 8.80 47.47
N GLN A 48 -14.88 8.20 48.58
CA GLN A 48 -15.81 7.08 48.80
C GLN A 48 -17.23 7.13 48.21
N ALA A 49 -17.81 5.94 48.09
CA ALA A 49 -19.15 5.58 47.62
C ALA A 49 -20.28 5.69 48.66
N GLY A 50 -21.53 5.78 48.18
CA GLY A 50 -22.74 5.37 48.91
C GLY A 50 -24.07 5.77 48.20
N PRO A 51 -25.15 4.97 48.25
CA PRO A 51 -26.15 4.88 47.17
C PRO A 51 -27.62 5.21 47.53
N VAL A 52 -28.52 5.00 46.55
CA VAL A 52 -29.96 4.61 46.63
C VAL A 52 -31.02 5.66 46.22
N GLY A 53 -31.83 5.30 45.20
CA GLY A 53 -33.30 5.33 45.30
C GLY A 53 -34.10 6.24 44.34
N PRO A 54 -35.22 5.78 43.72
CA PRO A 54 -35.84 6.41 42.55
C PRO A 54 -37.18 7.13 42.83
N GLY A 55 -37.64 7.98 41.90
CA GLY A 55 -38.96 8.62 41.94
C GLY A 55 -39.53 8.95 40.55
N ALA A 56 -40.72 8.41 40.28
CA ALA A 56 -41.62 8.70 39.16
C ALA A 56 -42.17 10.16 39.24
N ALA A 57 -42.97 10.77 38.35
CA ALA A 57 -43.88 10.32 37.30
C ALA A 57 -44.40 11.54 36.49
N ARG A 58 -44.76 11.29 35.23
CA ARG A 58 -45.98 11.70 34.48
C ARG A 58 -46.33 13.17 34.13
N ALA A 59 -46.68 13.29 32.83
CA ALA A 59 -47.92 13.85 32.23
C ALA A 59 -47.87 15.23 31.53
N GLY A 60 -47.90 15.20 30.19
CA GLY A 60 -49.12 15.46 29.43
C GLY A 60 -49.36 16.87 28.87
N ALA A 61 -49.39 16.99 27.53
CA ALA A 61 -50.46 17.67 26.77
C ALA A 61 -50.21 17.57 25.26
N GLY A 62 -51.23 17.11 24.52
CA GLY A 62 -51.29 17.07 23.05
C GLY A 62 -51.85 18.38 22.44
N PRO A 63 -52.29 18.36 21.17
CA PRO A 63 -51.78 19.24 20.10
C PRO A 63 -52.76 20.35 19.67
N PRO A 64 -52.43 21.11 18.61
CA PRO A 64 -53.39 21.14 17.50
C PRO A 64 -52.81 21.06 16.07
N SER A 65 -53.75 20.71 15.19
CA SER A 65 -53.84 20.54 13.74
C SER A 65 -53.28 21.65 12.84
N GLY A 66 -52.78 21.25 11.66
CA GLY A 66 -52.32 22.14 10.57
C GLY A 66 -53.40 22.56 9.55
N PRO A 67 -52.98 23.01 8.34
CA PRO A 67 -53.66 22.54 7.12
C PRO A 67 -52.73 22.26 5.90
N ARG A 68 -53.05 21.13 5.24
CA ARG A 68 -53.16 20.80 3.80
C ARG A 68 -52.09 21.21 2.75
N LEU A 69 -51.45 20.15 2.23
CA LEU A 69 -51.38 19.67 0.84
C LEU A 69 -51.01 20.65 -0.30
N GLY A 70 -49.78 20.49 -0.81
CA GLY A 70 -49.41 20.71 -2.21
C GLY A 70 -48.64 19.51 -2.73
N ARG A 71 -49.17 18.83 -3.75
CA ARG A 71 -48.52 17.73 -4.48
C ARG A 71 -47.47 18.30 -5.45
N SER A 72 -46.25 17.77 -5.45
CA SER A 72 -45.44 17.67 -6.67
C SER A 72 -44.49 16.48 -6.59
N SER A 73 -44.68 15.59 -7.54
CA SER A 73 -43.96 14.36 -7.87
C SER A 73 -42.50 14.56 -8.29
N GLY A 74 -41.66 13.56 -8.00
CA GLY A 74 -40.49 13.23 -8.82
C GLY A 74 -39.11 13.66 -8.28
N ARG A 75 -38.58 12.96 -7.27
CA ARG A 75 -37.14 12.97 -6.97
C ARG A 75 -36.48 11.77 -7.65
N THR A 76 -35.95 11.97 -8.85
CA THR A 76 -34.91 11.11 -9.41
C THR A 76 -33.61 11.39 -8.67
N GLY A 77 -33.07 10.38 -8.00
CA GLY A 77 -31.75 10.44 -7.37
C GLY A 77 -30.67 10.63 -8.42
N THR A 78 -30.05 11.80 -8.45
CA THR A 78 -28.82 12.03 -9.22
C THR A 78 -27.68 11.41 -8.43
N HIS A 79 -27.31 10.18 -8.78
CA HIS A 79 -25.96 9.67 -8.52
C HIS A 79 -24.97 10.67 -9.13
N ARG A 80 -24.26 11.42 -8.28
CA ARG A 80 -23.11 12.20 -8.73
C ARG A 80 -21.99 11.21 -9.07
N SER A 81 -21.82 10.96 -10.36
CA SER A 81 -20.62 10.35 -10.91
C SER A 81 -19.37 11.11 -10.43
N PRO A 82 -18.25 10.43 -10.16
CA PRO A 82 -16.99 11.12 -9.87
C PRO A 82 -16.56 11.97 -11.09
N PRO A 83 -15.84 13.08 -10.88
CA PRO A 83 -15.49 13.98 -11.98
C PRO A 83 -14.53 13.28 -12.96
N PRO A 84 -14.64 13.57 -14.28
CA PRO A 84 -13.78 12.99 -15.29
C PRO A 84 -12.39 13.63 -15.25
N HIS A 85 -11.38 12.79 -15.43
CA HIS A 85 -10.03 13.07 -15.91
C HIS A 85 -9.41 14.44 -15.57
N LEU A 86 -8.42 14.42 -14.67
CA LEU A 86 -7.49 15.54 -14.48
C LEU A 86 -6.93 15.96 -15.84
N ARG A 87 -7.23 17.21 -16.22
CA ARG A 87 -6.62 17.88 -17.36
C ARG A 87 -5.09 17.86 -17.21
N SER A 88 -4.41 17.50 -18.30
CA SER A 88 -2.97 17.48 -18.48
C SER A 88 -2.37 18.89 -18.56
N GLY A 89 -2.51 19.70 -17.50
CA GLY A 89 -1.53 20.74 -17.24
C GLY A 89 -0.29 20.06 -16.67
N LYS A 90 0.89 20.23 -17.30
CA LYS A 90 2.16 19.83 -16.66
C LYS A 90 2.26 20.64 -15.37
N GLY A 91 1.92 20.02 -14.25
CA GLY A 91 2.27 20.56 -12.94
C GLY A 91 3.79 20.74 -12.83
N PRO A 92 4.27 21.47 -11.83
CA PRO A 92 5.70 21.52 -11.55
C PRO A 92 6.26 20.09 -11.40
N GLU A 93 7.39 19.83 -12.05
CA GLU A 93 8.10 18.54 -12.00
C GLU A 93 8.58 18.25 -10.57
N LEU A 94 8.43 17.01 -10.12
CA LEU A 94 8.85 16.61 -8.78
C LEU A 94 10.38 16.65 -8.65
N LYS A 95 10.89 17.46 -7.72
CA LYS A 95 12.31 17.48 -7.34
C LYS A 95 12.56 16.46 -6.24
N ILE A 96 13.39 15.47 -6.54
CA ILE A 96 13.73 14.39 -5.62
C ILE A 96 15.06 14.68 -4.93
N HIS A 97 15.04 14.74 -3.60
CA HIS A 97 16.22 14.92 -2.74
C HIS A 97 16.49 13.61 -2.02
N ARG A 98 17.69 13.03 -2.20
CA ARG A 98 18.16 11.87 -1.42
C ARG A 98 19.00 12.40 -0.26
N GLY A 99 18.44 12.40 0.94
CA GLY A 99 18.91 13.22 2.05
C GLY A 99 18.29 14.61 2.04
N LEU A 100 18.86 15.52 2.84
CA LEU A 100 18.45 16.92 2.84
C LEU A 100 18.85 17.60 1.51
N PRO A 101 18.09 18.63 1.05
CA PRO A 101 18.49 19.41 -0.12
C PRO A 101 19.91 19.96 0.01
N ASN A 102 20.69 19.90 -1.09
CA ASN A 102 22.07 20.40 -1.14
C ASN A 102 22.16 21.94 -1.15
N SER A 103 21.04 22.62 -1.38
CA SER A 103 20.90 24.07 -1.35
C SER A 103 19.54 24.43 -0.77
N PRO A 104 19.37 25.60 -0.12
CA PRO A 104 18.09 26.02 0.40
C PRO A 104 17.00 26.04 -0.67
N ILE A 105 15.85 25.43 -0.38
CA ILE A 105 14.72 25.31 -1.33
C ILE A 105 13.60 26.34 -1.12
N GLY A 106 13.85 27.36 -0.30
CA GLY A 106 12.89 28.45 -0.07
C GLY A 106 11.71 28.06 0.83
N PRO A 107 10.59 28.81 0.76
CA PRO A 107 9.39 28.59 1.58
C PRO A 107 8.69 27.28 1.24
N VAL A 108 8.41 26.46 2.24
CA VAL A 108 7.72 25.17 2.07
C VAL A 108 6.55 25.00 3.05
N ALA A 109 5.50 24.35 2.57
CA ALA A 109 4.55 23.65 3.44
C ALA A 109 4.89 22.16 3.41
N VAL A 110 5.19 21.60 4.58
CA VAL A 110 5.79 20.27 4.71
C VAL A 110 4.84 19.27 5.36
N THR A 111 4.87 18.03 4.86
CA THR A 111 4.34 16.86 5.55
C THR A 111 5.42 15.81 5.74
N VAL A 112 5.32 14.99 6.78
CA VAL A 112 6.36 14.02 7.17
C VAL A 112 5.69 12.68 7.51
N GLY A 113 6.18 11.59 6.92
CA GLY A 113 5.62 10.26 7.18
C GLY A 113 6.23 9.15 6.32
N SER A 114 5.88 7.90 6.63
CA SER A 114 6.31 6.76 5.80
C SER A 114 5.60 6.76 4.44
N PHE A 115 4.35 7.23 4.39
CA PHE A 115 3.51 7.30 3.18
C PHE A 115 3.46 5.99 2.39
N ASP A 116 3.63 4.84 3.07
CA ASP A 116 3.66 3.55 2.39
C ASP A 116 2.30 3.25 1.77
N GLY A 117 2.30 2.92 0.47
CA GLY A 117 1.09 2.67 -0.29
C GLY A 117 0.33 3.91 -0.74
N VAL A 118 0.59 5.10 -0.20
CA VAL A 118 -0.14 6.35 -0.53
C VAL A 118 -1.65 6.10 -0.67
N HIS A 119 -2.26 5.48 0.35
CA HIS A 119 -3.70 5.17 0.36
C HIS A 119 -4.55 6.44 0.51
N LEU A 120 -5.88 6.34 0.47
CA LEU A 120 -6.77 7.50 0.52
C LEU A 120 -6.51 8.44 1.72
N GLY A 121 -6.17 7.89 2.89
CA GLY A 121 -5.76 8.72 4.03
C GLY A 121 -4.48 9.53 3.79
N HIS A 122 -3.45 8.94 3.19
CA HIS A 122 -2.24 9.65 2.78
C HIS A 122 -2.53 10.67 1.67
N ALA A 123 -3.37 10.31 0.71
CA ALA A 123 -3.79 11.22 -0.36
C ALA A 123 -4.52 12.46 0.19
N ASP A 124 -5.33 12.32 1.25
CA ASP A 124 -5.96 13.47 1.90
C ASP A 124 -4.94 14.39 2.57
N VAL A 125 -3.94 13.82 3.27
CA VAL A 125 -2.84 14.60 3.85
C VAL A 125 -2.08 15.36 2.77
N ILE A 126 -1.65 14.68 1.70
CA ILE A 126 -0.91 15.28 0.59
C ILE A 126 -1.73 16.39 -0.08
N ARG A 127 -3.02 16.15 -0.36
CA ARG A 127 -3.92 17.15 -0.95
C ARG A 127 -4.00 18.41 -0.09
N ARG A 128 -4.06 18.26 1.23
CA ARG A 128 -4.05 19.39 2.18
C ARG A 128 -2.69 20.08 2.23
N THR A 129 -1.58 19.35 2.14
CA THR A 129 -0.24 19.93 2.02
C THR A 129 -0.13 20.82 0.78
N VAL A 130 -0.61 20.35 -0.38
CA VAL A 130 -0.62 21.14 -1.62
C VAL A 130 -1.50 22.39 -1.48
N ALA A 131 -2.66 22.28 -0.83
CA ALA A 131 -3.52 23.43 -0.57
C ALA A 131 -2.88 24.44 0.40
N ALA A 132 -2.26 23.96 1.48
CA ALA A 132 -1.58 24.77 2.48
C ALA A 132 -0.37 25.51 1.90
N ALA A 133 0.40 24.85 1.02
CA ALA A 133 1.50 25.45 0.28
C ALA A 133 1.04 26.68 -0.52
N ARG A 134 -0.04 26.54 -1.29
CA ARG A 134 -0.63 27.63 -2.07
C ARG A 134 -1.13 28.78 -1.20
N GLN A 135 -1.71 28.49 -0.04
CA GLN A 135 -2.18 29.52 0.89
C GLN A 135 -1.03 30.29 1.55
N ALA A 136 0.13 29.65 1.70
CA ALA A 136 1.30 30.21 2.37
C ALA A 136 2.34 30.81 1.40
N ASP A 137 2.03 30.92 0.10
CA ASP A 137 2.96 31.31 -0.97
C ASP A 137 4.27 30.48 -0.92
N ALA A 138 4.10 29.15 -0.78
CA ALA A 138 5.15 28.19 -0.52
C ALA A 138 5.04 26.97 -1.45
N GLN A 139 6.08 26.14 -1.48
CA GLN A 139 6.11 24.89 -2.27
C GLN A 139 5.68 23.68 -1.41
N PRO A 140 4.88 22.74 -1.95
CA PRO A 140 4.53 21.53 -1.22
C PRO A 140 5.70 20.56 -1.15
N ALA A 141 6.15 20.27 0.06
CA ALA A 141 7.23 19.35 0.35
C ALA A 141 6.73 18.14 1.15
N LEU A 142 7.28 16.97 0.86
CA LEU A 142 7.03 15.74 1.60
C LEU A 142 8.34 15.08 2.01
N ILE A 143 8.49 14.84 3.30
CA ILE A 143 9.60 14.08 3.87
C ILE A 143 9.16 12.64 4.09
N THR A 144 9.90 11.70 3.51
CA THR A 144 9.70 10.26 3.70
C THR A 144 11.02 9.57 4.00
N PHE A 145 10.94 8.26 4.22
CA PHE A 145 12.00 7.46 4.82
C PHE A 145 12.26 6.20 3.99
N GLU A 146 13.53 5.92 3.73
CA GLU A 146 14.01 4.69 3.10
C GLU A 146 15.27 4.19 3.84
N PRO A 147 15.30 2.97 4.41
CA PRO A 147 14.21 2.00 4.48
C PRO A 147 13.06 2.45 5.37
N HIS A 148 11.95 1.70 5.37
CA HIS A 148 10.82 1.96 6.25
C HIS A 148 11.28 1.99 7.74
N PRO A 149 10.88 2.99 8.56
CA PRO A 149 11.41 3.16 9.92
C PRO A 149 11.33 1.92 10.81
N ARG A 150 10.21 1.18 10.69
CA ARG A 150 10.00 -0.08 11.43
C ARG A 150 11.04 -1.16 11.10
N CYS A 151 11.57 -1.21 9.87
CA CYS A 151 12.59 -2.17 9.48
C CYS A 151 13.94 -1.93 10.17
N VAL A 152 14.16 -0.72 10.69
CA VAL A 152 15.36 -0.37 11.47
C VAL A 152 15.10 -0.50 12.96
N LEU A 153 13.94 -0.01 13.43
CA LEU A 153 13.61 0.00 14.85
C LEU A 153 13.24 -1.37 15.39
N ASP A 154 12.54 -2.16 14.58
CA ASP A 154 12.00 -3.48 14.90
C ASP A 154 12.15 -4.41 13.66
N PRO A 155 13.39 -4.81 13.31
CA PRO A 155 13.67 -5.54 12.08
C PRO A 155 12.88 -6.85 11.94
N ALA A 156 12.60 -7.51 13.06
CA ALA A 156 11.82 -8.76 13.10
C ALA A 156 10.37 -8.56 12.60
N ASN A 157 9.83 -7.35 12.71
CA ASN A 157 8.48 -7.00 12.24
C ASN A 157 8.54 -5.90 11.16
N CYS A 158 9.59 -5.91 10.33
CA CYS A 158 9.66 -5.07 9.13
C CYS A 158 8.46 -5.39 8.21
N PRO A 159 7.57 -4.42 7.93
CA PRO A 159 6.44 -4.68 7.07
C PRO A 159 6.87 -4.73 5.60
N GLN A 160 6.23 -5.59 4.82
CA GLN A 160 6.31 -5.52 3.37
C GLN A 160 5.80 -4.17 2.88
N SER A 161 6.51 -3.58 1.92
CA SER A 161 6.21 -2.26 1.38
C SER A 161 5.10 -2.35 0.34
N ILE A 162 4.00 -1.62 0.54
CA ILE A 162 2.89 -1.58 -0.42
C ILE A 162 3.36 -0.95 -1.73
N THR A 163 4.25 0.04 -1.65
CA THR A 163 4.89 0.66 -2.81
C THR A 163 6.41 0.58 -2.69
N THR A 164 7.13 0.35 -3.79
CA THR A 164 8.56 0.64 -3.84
C THR A 164 8.79 2.15 -3.74
N LEU A 165 10.02 2.59 -3.46
CA LEU A 165 10.33 4.02 -3.42
C LEU A 165 9.97 4.70 -4.75
N GLN A 166 10.26 4.06 -5.88
CA GLN A 166 9.98 4.61 -7.19
C GLN A 166 8.47 4.76 -7.46
N GLU A 167 7.68 3.75 -7.09
CA GLU A 167 6.22 3.82 -7.18
C GLU A 167 5.66 4.93 -6.28
N LYS A 168 6.18 5.06 -5.05
CA LYS A 168 5.80 6.12 -4.12
C LYS A 168 6.06 7.50 -4.73
N LEU A 169 7.26 7.74 -5.25
CA LEU A 169 7.63 9.03 -5.85
C LEU A 169 6.73 9.41 -7.02
N ALA A 170 6.39 8.46 -7.90
CA ALA A 170 5.44 8.70 -9.00
C ALA A 170 4.04 9.09 -8.48
N LEU A 171 3.58 8.48 -7.38
CA LEU A 171 2.31 8.84 -6.75
C LEU A 171 2.35 10.23 -6.10
N LEU A 172 3.48 10.61 -5.51
CA LEU A 172 3.66 11.94 -4.93
C LEU A 172 3.67 13.03 -6.01
N GLU A 173 4.36 12.79 -7.12
CA GLU A 173 4.35 13.68 -8.28
C GLU A 173 2.94 13.87 -8.83
N ALA A 174 2.22 12.77 -9.07
CA ALA A 174 0.84 12.81 -9.54
C ALA A 174 -0.12 13.53 -8.57
N ALA A 175 0.20 13.52 -7.27
CA ALA A 175 -0.57 14.21 -6.23
C ALA A 175 -0.19 15.70 -6.07
N GLY A 176 0.82 16.19 -6.80
CA GLY A 176 1.21 17.60 -6.85
C GLY A 176 2.25 18.01 -5.79
N ILE A 177 2.99 17.06 -5.22
CA ILE A 177 4.19 17.40 -4.43
C ILE A 177 5.28 17.92 -5.35
N GLU A 178 5.96 19.00 -4.94
CA GLU A 178 7.07 19.60 -5.71
C GLU A 178 8.43 19.15 -5.18
N HIS A 179 8.54 18.89 -3.89
CA HIS A 179 9.78 18.44 -3.25
C HIS A 179 9.56 17.14 -2.48
N ALA A 180 10.13 16.03 -2.97
CA ALA A 180 10.19 14.77 -2.22
C ALA A 180 11.57 14.63 -1.58
N ILE A 181 11.63 14.65 -0.24
CA ILE A 181 12.85 14.53 0.55
C ILE A 181 12.88 13.13 1.16
N VAL A 182 13.74 12.28 0.61
CA VAL A 182 13.88 10.88 1.02
C VAL A 182 15.06 10.79 1.97
N LEU A 183 14.78 10.76 3.28
CA LEU A 183 15.80 10.61 4.30
C LEU A 183 16.13 9.14 4.52
N THR A 184 17.42 8.83 4.63
CA THR A 184 17.86 7.52 5.09
C THR A 184 17.44 7.35 6.54
N PHE A 185 16.53 6.42 6.83
CA PHE A 185 16.18 6.13 8.21
C PHE A 185 17.21 5.16 8.79
N ASP A 186 17.95 5.61 9.79
CA ASP A 186 18.95 4.81 10.49
C ASP A 186 18.91 5.12 12.00
N ARG A 187 19.82 4.50 12.76
CA ARG A 187 19.91 4.73 14.20
C ARG A 187 20.30 6.18 14.53
N ALA A 188 21.09 6.84 13.70
CA ALA A 188 21.50 8.22 13.90
C ALA A 188 20.30 9.19 13.76
N LEU A 189 19.52 9.07 12.68
CA LEU A 189 18.31 9.84 12.48
C LEU A 189 17.27 9.58 13.59
N SER A 190 17.10 8.30 13.98
CA SER A 190 16.15 7.93 15.05
C SER A 190 16.50 8.47 16.43
N SER A 191 17.77 8.86 16.63
CA SER A 191 18.29 9.35 17.91
C SER A 191 18.19 10.87 18.05
N LEU A 192 17.86 11.60 16.97
CA LEU A 192 17.71 13.05 17.02
C LEU A 192 16.52 13.45 17.89
N SER A 193 16.73 14.42 18.78
CA SER A 193 15.62 15.11 19.43
C SER A 193 14.75 15.86 18.40
N PRO A 194 13.50 16.21 18.76
CA PRO A 194 12.64 17.03 17.91
C PRO A 194 13.31 18.35 17.47
N SER A 195 14.01 19.03 18.39
CA SER A 195 14.75 20.27 18.09
C SER A 195 15.84 20.04 17.06
N GLU A 196 16.73 19.07 17.29
CA GLU A 196 17.82 18.77 16.34
C GLU A 196 17.31 18.39 14.95
N PHE A 197 16.20 17.64 14.88
CA PHE A 197 15.59 17.29 13.60
C PHE A 197 15.07 18.55 12.87
N VAL A 198 14.33 19.41 13.58
CA VAL A 198 13.77 20.65 13.02
C VAL A 198 14.86 21.65 12.64
N ASP A 199 15.93 21.77 13.43
CA ASP A 199 17.05 22.67 13.14
C ASP A 199 17.77 22.26 11.84
N ARG A 200 17.95 20.94 11.63
CA ARG A 200 18.48 20.42 10.36
C ARG A 200 17.58 20.74 9.17
N LEU A 201 16.25 20.71 9.35
CA LEU A 201 15.33 21.13 8.29
C LEU A 201 15.46 22.63 8.04
N LYS A 202 15.37 23.47 9.08
CA LYS A 202 15.48 24.94 8.96
C LYS A 202 16.75 25.41 8.25
N ALA A 203 17.85 24.67 8.35
CA ALA A 203 19.10 24.98 7.67
C ALA A 203 18.99 24.97 6.12
N VAL A 204 18.00 24.27 5.56
CA VAL A 204 17.86 24.04 4.10
C VAL A 204 16.45 24.31 3.56
N MET A 205 15.51 24.71 4.41
CA MET A 205 14.13 25.03 4.01
C MET A 205 13.52 26.06 4.96
N ASP A 206 12.76 27.00 4.40
CA ASP A 206 11.96 27.95 5.16
C ASP A 206 10.60 27.31 5.46
N LEU A 207 10.49 26.74 6.67
CA LEU A 207 9.33 25.97 7.12
C LEU A 207 8.16 26.88 7.47
N ARG A 208 7.26 27.13 6.51
CA ARG A 208 6.10 28.03 6.71
C ARG A 208 4.94 27.33 7.39
N ARG A 209 4.66 26.09 7.03
CA ARG A 209 3.48 25.37 7.51
C ARG A 209 3.71 23.87 7.58
N TRP A 210 3.26 23.25 8.66
CA TRP A 210 3.27 21.79 8.83
C TRP A 210 1.88 21.24 8.59
N VAL A 211 1.76 20.21 7.75
CA VAL A 211 0.51 19.46 7.56
C VAL A 211 0.74 18.02 7.98
N VAL A 212 0.13 17.61 9.08
CA VAL A 212 0.44 16.34 9.74
C VAL A 212 -0.83 15.57 10.09
N GLY A 213 -0.77 14.24 10.09
CA GLY A 213 -1.86 13.40 10.59
C GLY A 213 -2.07 13.57 12.10
N PHE A 214 -3.26 13.24 12.59
CA PHE A 214 -3.61 13.30 14.01
C PHE A 214 -2.69 12.45 14.93
N ASP A 215 -2.10 11.38 14.40
CA ASP A 215 -1.19 10.45 15.10
C ASP A 215 0.30 10.70 14.81
N PHE A 216 0.59 11.82 14.12
CA PHE A 216 1.95 12.21 13.76
C PHE A 216 2.82 12.42 15.00
N ALA A 217 4.00 11.80 14.97
CA ALA A 217 5.07 12.08 15.90
C ALA A 217 6.44 11.84 15.26
N PHE A 218 7.45 12.52 15.77
CA PHE A 218 8.82 12.50 15.27
C PHE A 218 9.84 12.71 16.40
N GLY A 219 11.11 12.61 16.05
CA GLY A 219 12.21 12.69 17.00
C GLY A 219 12.32 11.47 17.91
N ARG A 220 13.39 11.43 18.71
CA ARG A 220 13.73 10.36 19.62
C ARG A 220 12.56 10.08 20.54
N GLN A 221 12.18 8.80 20.62
CA GLN A 221 11.04 8.33 21.44
C GLN A 221 9.72 9.04 21.13
N ARG A 222 9.53 9.54 19.90
CA ARG A 222 8.29 10.22 19.47
C ARG A 222 7.97 11.48 20.30
N ALA A 223 9.00 12.15 20.85
CA ALA A 223 8.83 13.32 21.72
C ALA A 223 8.32 14.58 20.99
N GLY A 224 8.43 14.62 19.66
CA GLY A 224 7.89 15.69 18.83
C GLY A 224 6.52 15.30 18.27
N ASN A 225 5.55 16.18 18.33
CA ASN A 225 4.19 16.01 17.83
C ASN A 225 3.59 17.37 17.42
N SER A 226 2.29 17.42 17.11
CA SER A 226 1.63 18.66 16.67
C SER A 226 1.66 19.76 17.74
N GLU A 227 1.52 19.41 19.00
CA GLU A 227 1.55 20.31 20.16
C GLU A 227 2.96 20.86 20.39
N TRP A 228 3.97 20.02 20.25
CA TRP A 228 5.37 20.41 20.32
C TRP A 228 5.70 21.42 19.22
N LEU A 229 5.27 21.15 17.97
CA LEU A 229 5.47 22.08 16.86
C LEU A 229 4.81 23.45 17.13
N ARG A 230 3.55 23.47 17.58
CA ARG A 230 2.86 24.72 17.94
C ARG A 230 3.57 25.48 19.05
N SER A 231 3.99 24.79 20.10
CA SER A 231 4.71 25.39 21.23
C SER A 231 6.07 25.96 20.84
N ASN A 232 6.63 25.52 19.71
CA ASN A 232 7.89 26.02 19.14
C ASN A 232 7.68 27.00 17.97
N GLY A 233 6.49 27.59 17.86
CA GLY A 233 6.20 28.71 16.95
C GLY A 233 5.88 28.32 15.50
N PHE A 234 5.58 27.05 15.23
CA PHE A 234 5.17 26.62 13.88
C PHE A 234 3.66 26.71 13.67
N GLU A 235 3.25 27.07 12.45
CA GLU A 235 1.88 26.86 11.99
C GLU A 235 1.67 25.38 11.66
N VAL A 236 0.62 24.77 12.24
CA VAL A 236 0.37 23.33 12.14
C VAL A 236 -1.10 23.04 11.83
N ASP A 237 -1.34 22.46 10.67
CA ASP A 237 -2.60 21.86 10.27
C ASP A 237 -2.60 20.38 10.64
N VAL A 238 -3.50 20.00 11.54
CA VAL A 238 -3.70 18.60 11.91
C VAL A 238 -4.84 18.03 11.07
N VAL A 239 -4.53 17.00 10.29
CA VAL A 239 -5.46 16.27 9.46
C VAL A 239 -6.13 15.19 10.31
N PRO A 240 -7.48 15.19 10.43
CA PRO A 240 -8.18 14.17 11.20
C PRO A 240 -7.99 12.77 10.57
N PRO A 241 -8.23 11.69 11.34
CA PRO A 241 -8.19 10.33 10.80
C PRO A 241 -9.09 10.22 9.56
N PHE A 242 -8.55 9.65 8.48
CA PHE A 242 -9.33 9.38 7.29
C PHE A 242 -10.25 8.17 7.57
N THR A 243 -11.55 8.36 7.38
CA THR A 243 -12.53 7.30 7.52
C THR A 243 -13.08 6.89 6.16
N PHE A 244 -13.13 5.59 5.92
CA PHE A 244 -13.78 4.99 4.77
C PHE A 244 -14.90 4.09 5.28
N GLU A 245 -16.14 4.36 4.87
CA GLU A 245 -17.33 3.64 5.34
C GLU A 245 -17.42 3.55 6.89
N GLY A 246 -17.03 4.62 7.57
CA GLY A 246 -17.09 4.73 9.04
C GLY A 246 -15.94 4.05 9.79
N LYS A 247 -14.94 3.49 9.10
CA LYS A 247 -13.75 2.88 9.72
C LYS A 247 -12.49 3.68 9.39
N SER A 248 -11.58 3.82 10.36
CA SER A 248 -10.27 4.41 10.13
C SER A 248 -9.45 3.54 9.17
N LEU A 249 -8.73 4.18 8.25
CA LEU A 249 -7.90 3.51 7.25
C LEU A 249 -6.42 3.59 7.61
N HIS A 250 -5.74 2.45 7.67
CA HIS A 250 -4.30 2.33 7.88
C HIS A 250 -3.62 1.47 6.81
N SER A 251 -2.31 1.63 6.65
CA SER A 251 -1.53 0.82 5.70
C SER A 251 -1.55 -0.68 6.02
N SER A 252 -1.76 -1.08 7.28
CA SER A 252 -1.94 -2.49 7.67
C SER A 252 -3.18 -3.13 7.05
N ASP A 253 -4.25 -2.35 6.83
CA ASP A 253 -5.48 -2.84 6.23
C ASP A 253 -5.24 -3.22 4.77
N ILE A 254 -4.52 -2.36 4.03
CA ILE A 254 -4.11 -2.63 2.65
C ILE A 254 -3.26 -3.89 2.58
N ARG A 255 -2.24 -4.02 3.43
CA ARG A 255 -1.36 -5.20 3.45
C ARG A 255 -2.16 -6.48 3.68
N ARG A 256 -3.09 -6.46 4.63
CA ARG A 256 -3.97 -7.61 4.89
C ARG A 256 -4.78 -7.99 3.67
N LEU A 257 -5.44 -7.02 3.02
CA LEU A 257 -6.29 -7.25 1.85
C LEU A 257 -5.50 -7.81 0.66
N VAL A 258 -4.35 -7.21 0.35
CA VAL A 258 -3.46 -7.67 -0.72
C VAL A 258 -2.96 -9.10 -0.45
N ASN A 259 -2.55 -9.39 0.80
CA ASN A 259 -2.07 -10.72 1.18
C ASN A 259 -3.12 -11.82 1.07
N ILE A 260 -4.41 -11.50 1.27
CA ILE A 260 -5.50 -12.48 1.12
C ILE A 260 -6.10 -12.49 -0.30
N GLY A 261 -5.59 -11.66 -1.22
CA GLY A 261 -6.08 -11.58 -2.59
C GLY A 261 -7.35 -10.74 -2.78
N ASP A 262 -7.79 -9.99 -1.76
CA ASP A 262 -8.93 -9.07 -1.86
C ASP A 262 -8.50 -7.73 -2.47
N LEU A 263 -8.15 -7.79 -3.76
CA LEU A 263 -7.62 -6.66 -4.51
C LEU A 263 -8.70 -5.61 -4.79
N GLU A 264 -9.97 -6.01 -4.92
CA GLU A 264 -11.08 -5.07 -5.16
C GLU A 264 -11.23 -4.10 -3.98
N GLU A 265 -11.26 -4.60 -2.75
CA GLU A 265 -11.33 -3.74 -1.57
C GLU A 265 -10.01 -2.99 -1.33
N ALA A 266 -8.85 -3.64 -1.54
CA ALA A 266 -7.56 -2.94 -1.48
C ALA A 266 -7.53 -1.73 -2.42
N ASN A 267 -8.04 -1.89 -3.65
CA ASN A 267 -8.09 -0.84 -4.65
C ASN A 267 -9.03 0.31 -4.26
N ARG A 268 -10.17 0.00 -3.63
CA ARG A 268 -11.08 1.02 -3.07
C ARG A 268 -10.38 1.88 -2.02
N LEU A 269 -9.67 1.25 -1.09
CA LEU A 269 -8.96 1.95 -0.02
C LEU A 269 -7.68 2.67 -0.49
N LEU A 270 -7.05 2.18 -1.56
CA LEU A 270 -5.93 2.85 -2.22
C LEU A 270 -6.38 4.04 -3.09
N GLY A 271 -7.63 4.03 -3.58
CA GLY A 271 -8.11 4.97 -4.58
C GLY A 271 -7.54 4.73 -5.99
N ARG A 272 -6.87 3.59 -6.19
CA ARG A 272 -6.23 3.17 -7.44
C ARG A 272 -6.05 1.65 -7.45
N GLU A 273 -5.79 1.09 -8.63
CA GLU A 273 -5.38 -0.30 -8.77
C GLU A 273 -4.01 -0.51 -8.08
N TYR A 274 -3.90 -1.53 -7.23
CA TYR A 274 -2.63 -1.99 -6.68
C TYR A 274 -1.72 -2.40 -7.84
N SER A 275 -0.48 -1.92 -7.83
CA SER A 275 0.46 -2.21 -8.91
C SER A 275 1.81 -2.67 -8.43
N MET A 276 2.48 -3.41 -9.31
CA MET A 276 3.86 -3.83 -9.19
C MET A 276 4.56 -3.48 -10.49
N ALA A 277 5.69 -2.78 -10.41
CA ALA A 277 6.47 -2.42 -11.58
C ALA A 277 7.92 -2.88 -11.48
N GLY A 278 8.49 -3.31 -12.60
CA GLY A 278 9.88 -3.73 -12.68
C GLY A 278 10.35 -3.88 -14.13
N PRO A 279 11.66 -4.04 -14.35
CA PRO A 279 12.17 -4.45 -15.65
C PRO A 279 11.67 -5.85 -16.00
N VAL A 280 11.38 -6.08 -17.28
CA VAL A 280 11.00 -7.40 -17.77
C VAL A 280 12.22 -8.32 -17.86
N GLU A 281 12.16 -9.43 -17.14
CA GLU A 281 13.18 -10.47 -17.12
C GLU A 281 13.01 -11.48 -18.27
N ALA A 282 14.12 -12.16 -18.61
CA ALA A 282 14.09 -13.23 -19.60
C ALA A 282 13.41 -14.46 -18.99
N GLY A 283 12.20 -14.77 -19.42
CA GLY A 283 11.52 -16.02 -19.05
C GLY A 283 11.93 -17.20 -19.94
N ASP A 284 11.49 -18.40 -19.55
CA ASP A 284 11.75 -19.68 -20.25
C ASP A 284 11.04 -19.80 -21.63
N LYS A 285 10.36 -18.74 -22.07
CA LYS A 285 9.58 -18.64 -23.32
C LYS A 285 8.52 -19.75 -23.50
N VAL A 286 8.14 -20.43 -22.41
CA VAL A 286 7.14 -21.53 -22.43
C VAL A 286 5.78 -21.03 -22.89
N GLY A 287 5.30 -19.91 -22.33
CA GLY A 287 4.04 -19.30 -22.71
C GLY A 287 3.96 -18.96 -24.21
N ARG A 288 5.07 -18.50 -24.80
CA ARG A 288 5.16 -18.20 -26.24
C ARG A 288 4.92 -19.45 -27.11
N ARG A 289 5.37 -20.64 -26.69
CA ARG A 289 5.13 -21.90 -27.41
C ARG A 289 3.67 -22.36 -27.31
N LEU A 290 2.95 -21.93 -26.27
CA LEU A 290 1.55 -22.26 -26.02
C LEU A 290 0.57 -21.21 -26.57
N GLY A 291 1.07 -20.13 -27.18
CA GLY A 291 0.25 -19.01 -27.68
C GLY A 291 -0.08 -17.93 -26.64
N PHE A 292 0.55 -17.96 -25.46
CA PHE A 292 0.35 -17.02 -24.35
C PHE A 292 1.70 -16.44 -23.88
N PRO A 293 2.37 -15.58 -24.67
CA PRO A 293 3.63 -14.97 -24.27
C PRO A 293 3.49 -14.09 -23.02
N THR A 294 4.03 -14.54 -21.88
CA THR A 294 4.04 -13.77 -20.63
C THR A 294 5.32 -12.95 -20.49
N ALA A 295 5.18 -11.72 -19.97
CA ALA A 295 6.28 -10.89 -19.51
C ALA A 295 6.44 -11.05 -17.98
N ASN A 296 7.64 -11.41 -17.54
CA ASN A 296 7.98 -11.59 -16.13
C ASN A 296 8.59 -10.29 -15.62
N ILE A 297 8.12 -9.72 -14.51
CA ILE A 297 8.75 -8.53 -13.92
C ILE A 297 9.70 -8.91 -12.78
N ALA A 298 10.86 -8.25 -12.71
CA ALA A 298 11.70 -8.31 -11.53
C ALA A 298 10.99 -7.61 -10.36
N VAL A 299 10.92 -8.27 -9.21
CA VAL A 299 10.28 -7.74 -8.00
C VAL A 299 11.34 -7.23 -7.04
N GLU A 300 11.26 -5.96 -6.65
CA GLU A 300 12.17 -5.38 -5.66
C GLU A 300 12.06 -6.11 -4.29
N PRO A 301 13.18 -6.26 -3.56
CA PRO A 301 13.14 -6.82 -2.20
C PRO A 301 12.14 -6.08 -1.29
N ASN A 302 11.50 -6.81 -0.38
CA ASN A 302 10.50 -6.30 0.56
C ASN A 302 9.20 -5.73 -0.06
N LYS A 303 9.02 -5.73 -1.39
CA LYS A 303 7.74 -5.38 -2.02
C LYS A 303 6.65 -6.35 -1.56
N LEU A 304 5.47 -5.81 -1.26
CA LEU A 304 4.27 -6.57 -0.96
C LEU A 304 3.84 -7.34 -2.22
N ILE A 305 3.62 -8.63 -2.07
CA ILE A 305 3.20 -9.51 -3.17
C ILE A 305 1.79 -9.97 -2.84
N PRO A 306 0.82 -9.88 -3.77
CA PRO A 306 -0.53 -10.37 -3.52
C PRO A 306 -0.55 -11.89 -3.37
N ALA A 307 -1.69 -12.46 -2.96
CA ALA A 307 -1.84 -13.91 -2.83
C ALA A 307 -1.39 -14.67 -4.11
N LEU A 308 -1.00 -15.94 -3.96
CA LEU A 308 -0.68 -16.75 -5.14
C LEU A 308 -1.95 -17.04 -5.94
N GLY A 309 -1.89 -16.90 -7.26
CA GLY A 309 -3.01 -17.19 -8.15
C GLY A 309 -3.01 -16.36 -9.42
N ALA A 310 -4.13 -16.48 -10.15
CA ALA A 310 -4.41 -15.74 -11.37
C ALA A 310 -5.28 -14.51 -11.07
N TYR A 311 -5.06 -13.44 -11.83
CA TYR A 311 -5.72 -12.16 -11.66
C TYR A 311 -6.11 -11.58 -13.02
N ALA A 312 -7.24 -10.89 -13.06
CA ALA A 312 -7.57 -9.97 -14.13
C ALA A 312 -6.99 -8.59 -13.79
N GLY A 313 -6.42 -7.91 -14.78
CA GLY A 313 -5.77 -6.63 -14.55
C GLY A 313 -5.40 -5.89 -15.83
N ARG A 314 -4.44 -4.98 -15.67
CA ARG A 314 -3.90 -4.15 -16.74
C ARG A 314 -2.38 -4.19 -16.72
N ALA A 315 -1.78 -3.82 -17.84
CA ALA A 315 -0.35 -3.57 -17.92
C ALA A 315 -0.09 -2.21 -18.58
N ARG A 316 0.93 -1.50 -18.10
CA ARG A 316 1.45 -0.31 -18.78
C ARG A 316 2.91 -0.50 -19.15
N ALA A 317 3.16 -0.33 -20.44
CA ALA A 317 4.47 -0.33 -21.06
C ALA A 317 4.68 1.02 -21.78
N ALA A 318 5.84 1.19 -22.40
CA ALA A 318 6.13 2.40 -23.18
C ALA A 318 5.19 2.55 -24.39
N GLU A 319 4.69 1.43 -24.90
CA GLU A 319 3.79 1.30 -26.04
C GLU A 319 2.34 1.67 -25.72
N GLY A 320 1.97 1.72 -24.43
CA GLY A 320 0.63 2.08 -23.99
C GLY A 320 0.12 1.25 -22.82
N ASP A 321 -1.19 1.37 -22.58
CA ASP A 321 -1.94 0.60 -21.60
C ASP A 321 -2.67 -0.57 -22.27
N PHE A 322 -2.56 -1.75 -21.66
CA PHE A 322 -3.11 -3.01 -22.16
C PHE A 322 -3.99 -3.66 -21.09
N ILE A 323 -4.99 -4.43 -21.53
CA ILE A 323 -5.65 -5.40 -20.66
C ILE A 323 -4.70 -6.59 -20.49
N ALA A 324 -4.58 -7.11 -19.28
CA ALA A 324 -3.64 -8.19 -19.01
C ALA A 324 -4.23 -9.24 -18.06
N ALA A 325 -4.02 -10.51 -18.39
CA ALA A 325 -4.17 -11.61 -17.45
C ALA A 325 -2.85 -11.74 -16.67
N LEU A 326 -2.90 -11.68 -15.35
CA LEU A 326 -1.72 -11.67 -14.49
C LEU A 326 -1.66 -12.95 -13.67
N SER A 327 -0.45 -13.38 -13.31
CA SER A 327 -0.27 -14.51 -12.41
C SER A 327 0.86 -14.27 -11.42
N VAL A 328 0.64 -14.69 -10.18
CA VAL A 328 1.65 -14.72 -9.12
C VAL A 328 1.80 -16.15 -8.64
N GLY A 329 2.98 -16.73 -8.79
CA GLY A 329 3.18 -18.15 -8.51
C GLY A 329 4.66 -18.53 -8.36
N TYR A 330 4.90 -19.74 -7.88
CA TYR A 330 6.25 -20.29 -7.80
C TYR A 330 6.54 -21.17 -9.01
N ARG A 331 7.71 -20.99 -9.61
CA ARG A 331 8.24 -21.92 -10.62
C ARG A 331 9.37 -22.75 -10.01
N PRO A 332 9.35 -24.08 -10.21
CA PRO A 332 10.53 -24.90 -9.96
C PRO A 332 11.69 -24.45 -10.83
N THR A 333 12.86 -24.22 -10.23
CA THR A 333 14.11 -23.89 -10.92
C THR A 333 15.21 -24.83 -10.46
N PHE A 334 16.32 -24.90 -11.22
CA PHE A 334 17.49 -25.66 -10.77
C PHE A 334 18.07 -24.96 -9.52
N GLY A 335 17.97 -25.62 -8.36
CA GLY A 335 18.42 -25.06 -7.08
C GLY A 335 17.32 -24.47 -6.18
N GLY A 336 16.03 -24.52 -6.56
CA GLY A 336 14.94 -24.10 -5.65
C GLY A 336 13.61 -23.80 -6.34
N THR A 337 12.81 -22.94 -5.71
CA THR A 337 11.58 -22.37 -6.27
C THR A 337 11.71 -20.86 -6.32
N GLN A 338 11.44 -20.25 -7.48
CA GLN A 338 11.48 -18.80 -7.63
C GLN A 338 10.05 -18.27 -7.76
N LEU A 339 9.71 -17.26 -6.96
CA LEU A 339 8.47 -16.52 -7.12
C LEU A 339 8.53 -15.73 -8.43
N ARG A 340 7.46 -15.77 -9.21
CA ARG A 340 7.30 -15.00 -10.44
C ARG A 340 6.01 -14.20 -10.41
N VAL A 341 6.10 -13.00 -10.96
CA VAL A 341 4.96 -12.13 -11.24
C VAL A 341 4.94 -11.91 -12.75
N GLU A 342 3.91 -12.45 -13.40
CA GLU A 342 3.81 -12.51 -14.85
C GLU A 342 2.57 -11.77 -15.34
N GLY A 343 2.67 -11.14 -16.52
CA GLY A 343 1.55 -10.58 -17.24
C GLY A 343 1.50 -11.10 -18.68
N PHE A 344 0.37 -11.65 -19.07
CA PHE A 344 0.00 -11.87 -20.48
C PHE A 344 -0.79 -10.65 -20.96
N LEU A 345 -0.17 -9.82 -21.80
CA LEU A 345 -0.80 -8.64 -22.37
C LEU A 345 -1.69 -9.07 -23.54
N LEU A 346 -3.00 -8.85 -23.42
CA LEU A 346 -3.96 -9.21 -24.45
C LEU A 346 -3.77 -8.32 -25.67
N ASP A 347 -3.86 -8.93 -26.85
CA ASP A 347 -3.81 -8.26 -28.16
C ASP A 347 -2.50 -7.49 -28.43
N PHE A 348 -1.44 -7.75 -27.65
CA PHE A 348 -0.13 -7.15 -27.85
C PHE A 348 0.81 -8.13 -28.55
N GLU A 349 1.48 -7.62 -29.59
CA GLU A 349 2.58 -8.29 -30.27
C GLU A 349 3.83 -7.42 -30.17
N GLY A 350 4.94 -7.98 -29.70
CA GLY A 350 6.19 -7.25 -29.54
C GLY A 350 7.12 -7.90 -28.52
N ASP A 351 8.26 -7.23 -28.27
CA ASP A 351 9.22 -7.64 -27.25
C ASP A 351 9.34 -6.53 -26.19
N LEU A 352 9.07 -6.90 -24.94
CA LEU A 352 9.17 -6.02 -23.77
C LEU A 352 10.46 -6.25 -22.99
N TYR A 353 11.36 -7.12 -23.45
CA TYR A 353 12.58 -7.48 -22.72
C TYR A 353 13.41 -6.23 -22.34
N GLN A 354 13.86 -6.19 -21.08
CA GLN A 354 14.58 -5.06 -20.48
C GLN A 354 13.79 -3.72 -20.42
N ARG A 355 12.54 -3.69 -20.87
CA ARG A 355 11.66 -2.53 -20.67
C ARG A 355 10.99 -2.62 -19.30
N ARG A 356 10.63 -1.46 -18.75
CA ARG A 356 9.86 -1.40 -17.52
C ARG A 356 8.39 -1.70 -17.83
N LEU A 357 7.80 -2.61 -17.07
CA LEU A 357 6.40 -2.97 -17.16
C LEU A 357 5.75 -2.76 -15.80
N GLU A 358 4.62 -2.05 -15.78
CA GLU A 358 3.74 -1.95 -14.61
C GLU A 358 2.58 -2.92 -14.79
N LEU A 359 2.34 -3.80 -13.81
CA LEU A 359 1.18 -4.68 -13.75
C LEU A 359 0.22 -4.17 -12.68
N ARG A 360 -1.04 -3.92 -13.04
CA ARG A 360 -2.08 -3.42 -12.14
C ARG A 360 -3.13 -4.48 -11.90
N PHE A 361 -3.31 -4.85 -10.65
CA PHE A 361 -4.16 -5.94 -10.21
C PHE A 361 -5.57 -5.41 -9.95
N LEU A 362 -6.55 -5.88 -10.73
CA LEU A 362 -7.94 -5.46 -10.57
C LEU A 362 -8.73 -6.46 -9.72
N LYS A 363 -8.70 -7.74 -10.10
CA LYS A 363 -9.55 -8.77 -9.50
C LYS A 363 -8.85 -10.12 -9.45
N TYR A 364 -8.97 -10.81 -8.32
CA TYR A 364 -8.52 -12.19 -8.18
C TYR A 364 -9.47 -13.15 -8.90
N LEU A 365 -8.91 -14.07 -9.69
CA LEU A 365 -9.69 -15.05 -10.46
C LEU A 365 -9.77 -16.38 -9.71
N HIS A 366 -8.62 -16.97 -9.41
CA HIS A 366 -8.53 -18.27 -8.73
C HIS A 366 -7.13 -18.50 -8.14
N PRO A 367 -6.99 -19.41 -7.15
CA PRO A 367 -5.67 -19.80 -6.61
C PRO A 367 -4.81 -20.50 -7.65
N ASP A 368 -3.52 -20.63 -7.36
CA ASP A 368 -2.60 -21.37 -8.23
C ASP A 368 -3.09 -22.83 -8.43
N ILE A 369 -3.13 -23.27 -9.69
CA ILE A 369 -3.66 -24.58 -10.10
C ILE A 369 -2.50 -25.42 -10.63
N ARG A 370 -2.35 -26.63 -10.09
CA ARG A 370 -1.46 -27.63 -10.67
C ARG A 370 -2.17 -28.33 -11.83
N PHE A 371 -1.53 -28.36 -12.98
CA PHE A 371 -2.03 -29.05 -14.17
C PHE A 371 -1.29 -30.35 -14.41
N ASP A 372 -2.03 -31.41 -14.72
CA ASP A 372 -1.46 -32.72 -15.03
C ASP A 372 -0.98 -32.80 -16.48
N THR A 373 -1.61 -32.04 -17.39
CA THR A 373 -1.23 -31.98 -18.81
C THR A 373 -1.08 -30.54 -19.33
N PRO A 374 -0.28 -30.33 -20.40
CA PRO A 374 -0.22 -29.03 -21.09
C PRO A 374 -1.57 -28.59 -21.67
N ALA A 375 -2.46 -29.52 -22.03
CA ALA A 375 -3.77 -29.21 -22.58
C ALA A 375 -4.69 -28.57 -21.51
N ASP A 376 -4.64 -29.08 -20.28
CA ASP A 376 -5.40 -28.52 -19.15
C ASP A 376 -4.96 -27.09 -18.82
N LEU A 377 -3.64 -26.86 -18.83
CA LEU A 377 -3.06 -25.53 -18.68
C LEU A 377 -3.58 -24.56 -19.76
N VAL A 378 -3.52 -24.96 -21.03
CA VAL A 378 -4.01 -24.13 -22.15
C VAL A 378 -5.51 -23.86 -22.02
N GLN A 379 -6.30 -24.84 -21.59
CA GLN A 379 -7.74 -24.64 -21.40
C GLN A 379 -8.01 -23.63 -20.29
N GLN A 380 -7.28 -23.69 -19.17
CA GLN A 380 -7.43 -22.71 -18.10
C GLN A 380 -7.00 -21.31 -18.54
N LEU A 381 -5.85 -21.17 -19.20
CA LEU A 381 -5.39 -19.87 -19.72
C LEU A 381 -6.42 -19.22 -20.67
N LYS A 382 -7.10 -20.00 -21.50
CA LYS A 382 -8.20 -19.49 -22.34
C LYS A 382 -9.37 -18.96 -21.51
N ARG A 383 -9.73 -19.63 -20.41
CA ARG A 383 -10.77 -19.16 -19.49
C ARG A 383 -10.34 -17.87 -18.80
N ASP A 384 -9.11 -17.82 -18.29
CA ASP A 384 -8.57 -16.64 -17.59
C ASP A 384 -8.55 -15.40 -18.50
N VAL A 385 -8.18 -15.57 -19.77
CA VAL A 385 -8.24 -14.50 -20.77
C VAL A 385 -9.68 -14.08 -21.05
N ALA A 386 -10.61 -15.02 -21.21
CA ALA A 386 -12.02 -14.70 -21.43
C ALA A 386 -12.64 -13.96 -20.23
N ASP A 387 -12.33 -14.40 -19.02
CA ASP A 387 -12.76 -13.75 -17.77
C ASP A 387 -12.14 -12.37 -17.64
N THR A 388 -10.84 -12.23 -17.92
CA THR A 388 -10.15 -10.93 -17.91
C THR A 388 -10.81 -9.94 -18.87
N ARG A 389 -11.12 -10.35 -20.11
CA ARG A 389 -11.83 -9.48 -21.07
C ARG A 389 -13.20 -9.03 -20.57
N ARG A 390 -13.92 -9.93 -19.90
CA ARG A 390 -15.25 -9.64 -19.35
C ARG A 390 -15.19 -8.69 -18.15
N LEU A 391 -14.17 -8.84 -17.30
CA LEU A 391 -14.05 -8.13 -16.03
C LEU A 391 -13.35 -6.77 -16.16
N VAL A 392 -12.40 -6.64 -17.09
CA VAL A 392 -11.59 -5.43 -17.28
C VAL A 392 -12.17 -4.61 -18.43
N GLN A 393 -12.83 -3.50 -18.11
CA GLN A 393 -13.28 -2.56 -19.14
C GLN A 393 -12.08 -1.85 -19.78
N PRO A 394 -12.11 -1.52 -21.08
CA PRO A 394 -11.12 -0.65 -21.69
C PRO A 394 -11.06 0.68 -20.94
N LEU A 395 -9.85 1.26 -20.80
CA LEU A 395 -9.75 2.63 -20.28
C LEU A 395 -10.49 3.56 -21.26
N ALA A 396 -11.32 4.47 -20.72
CA ALA A 396 -11.90 5.54 -21.52
C ALA A 396 -10.74 6.35 -22.11
N ARG A 397 -10.75 6.52 -23.44
CA ARG A 397 -9.72 7.26 -24.18
C ARG A 397 -9.82 8.75 -23.93
#